data_AF-A0AAU6WEH0-F1
#
_entry.id   AF-A0AAU6WEH0-F1
#
_cell.length_a   1.000
_cell.length_b   1.000
_cell.length_c   1.000
_cell.angle_alpha   90.00
_cell.angle_beta   90.00
_cell.angle_gamma   90.00
#
_symmetry.space_group_name_H-M   'P 1'
#
loop_
_entity.id
_entity.type
_entity.pdbx_description
1 polymer ?
#
loop_
_entity_poly.entity_id
_entity_poly.type
_entity_poly.pdbx_seq_one_letter_code
_entity_poly.pdbx_strand_id
1 'polypeptide(L)'
;MWIVAGFVGILALAWIVRLAVNPVGTAVNTVRVLLFLAALAVFLLWLTLSDKQDPSHYEALWFAIILAGLWLLTFILPAIVRTLIRRRK
;
A
#
# COMPACT_ATOMS: atom_id res chain seq x y z
N MET A 1 5.76 -19.72 18.82
CA MET A 1 5.01 -18.48 19.14
C MET A 1 5.92 -17.35 19.60
N TRP A 2 6.83 -17.59 20.56
CA TRP A 2 7.79 -16.57 21.06
C TRP A 2 8.73 -15.97 20.01
N ILE A 3 9.23 -16.79 19.07
CA ILE A 3 10.10 -16.32 17.98
C ILE A 3 9.38 -15.33 17.06
N VAL A 4 8.10 -15.58 16.76
CA VAL A 4 7.27 -14.69 15.93
C VAL A 4 7.02 -13.38 16.66
N ALA A 5 6.69 -13.42 17.95
CA ALA A 5 6.49 -12.22 18.77
C ALA A 5 7.76 -11.37 18.87
N GLY A 6 8.93 -11.99 19.04
CA GLY A 6 10.23 -11.30 19.04
C GLY A 6 10.53 -10.62 17.70
N PHE A 7 10.28 -11.31 16.59
CA PHE A 7 10.47 -10.75 15.25
C PHE A 7 9.55 -9.54 14.98
N VAL A 8 8.29 -9.63 15.37
CA VAL A 8 7.32 -8.54 15.26
C VAL A 8 7.75 -7.33 16.09
N GLY A 9 8.25 -7.55 17.32
CA GLY A 9 8.75 -6.48 18.18
C GLY A 9 9.95 -5.74 17.57
N ILE A 10 10.92 -6.47 17.01
CA ILE A 10 12.10 -5.87 16.37
C ILE A 10 11.69 -5.07 15.12
N LEU A 11 10.77 -5.61 14.30
CA LEU A 11 10.23 -4.90 13.13
C LEU A 11 9.49 -3.62 13.51
N ALA A 12 8.69 -3.66 14.58
CA ALA A 12 7.97 -2.49 15.09
C ALA A 12 8.95 -1.40 15.59
N LEU A 13 9.98 -1.77 16.35
CA LEU A 13 11.02 -0.84 16.80
C LEU A 13 11.78 -0.22 15.62
N ALA A 14 12.18 -1.03 14.64
CA ALA A 14 12.85 -0.54 13.44
C ALA A 14 11.97 0.43 12.63
N TRP A 15 10.65 0.17 12.57
CA TRP A 15 9.69 1.05 11.93
C TRP A 15 9.54 2.39 12.67
N ILE A 16 9.43 2.37 14.01
CA ILE A 16 9.35 3.58 14.84
C ILE A 16 10.59 4.45 14.66
N VAL A 17 11.79 3.85 14.68
CA VAL A 17 13.05 4.58 14.46
C VAL A 17 13.09 5.21 13.06
N ARG A 18 12.67 4.47 12.02
CA ARG A 18 12.57 5.03 10.66
C ARG A 18 11.53 6.15 10.55
N LEU A 19 10.42 6.05 11.28
CA LEU A 19 9.41 7.09 11.34
C LEU A 19 9.97 8.37 11.98
N ALA A 20 10.79 8.25 13.02
CA ALA A 20 11.43 9.39 13.67
C ALA A 20 12.49 10.06 12.76
N VAL A 21 13.31 9.27 12.05
CA VAL A 21 14.40 9.80 11.20
C VAL A 21 13.87 10.36 9.87
N ASN A 22 12.91 9.69 9.25
CA ASN A 22 12.35 10.09 7.95
C ASN A 22 10.81 9.97 7.96
N PRO A 23 10.10 10.87 8.66
CA PRO A 23 8.65 10.73 8.90
C PRO A 23 7.85 10.68 7.61
N VAL A 24 8.13 11.57 6.67
CA VAL A 24 7.41 11.65 5.39
C VAL A 24 7.72 10.45 4.50
N GLY A 25 9.00 10.06 4.38
CA GLY A 25 9.40 8.92 3.55
C GLY A 25 8.84 7.61 4.08
N THR A 26 8.90 7.40 5.39
CA THR A 26 8.40 6.19 6.05
C THR A 26 6.87 6.13 5.98
N ALA A 27 6.15 7.24 6.17
CA ALA A 27 4.69 7.29 6.05
C ALA A 27 4.24 6.96 4.63
N VAL A 28 4.82 7.59 3.60
CA VAL A 28 4.48 7.31 2.19
C VAL A 28 4.78 5.87 1.83
N ASN A 29 5.91 5.32 2.29
CA ASN A 29 6.24 3.92 2.04
C ASN A 29 5.31 2.95 2.77
N THR A 30 4.87 3.31 3.98
CA THR A 30 3.89 2.51 4.74
C THR A 30 2.53 2.50 4.03
N VAL A 31 2.05 3.66 3.59
CA VAL A 31 0.81 3.78 2.81
C VAL A 31 0.91 2.99 1.50
N ARG A 32 2.06 3.03 0.81
CA ARG A 32 2.33 2.18 -0.37
C ARG A 32 2.18 0.70 -0.07
N VAL A 33 2.84 0.22 0.99
CA VAL A 33 2.79 -1.20 1.36
C VAL A 33 1.37 -1.61 1.73
N LEU A 34 0.65 -0.78 2.50
CA LEU A 34 -0.74 -1.05 2.87
C LEU A 34 -1.68 -1.09 1.66
N LEU A 35 -1.57 -0.13 0.75
CA LEU A 35 -2.37 -0.11 -0.49
C LEU A 35 -2.05 -1.32 -1.37
N PHE A 36 -0.78 -1.71 -1.47
CA PHE A 36 -0.37 -2.90 -2.22
C PHE A 36 -0.94 -4.18 -1.60
N LEU A 37 -0.80 -4.35 -0.29
CA LEU A 37 -1.32 -5.51 0.43
C LEU A 37 -2.85 -5.59 0.33
N ALA A 38 -3.55 -4.45 0.43
CA ALA A 38 -4.99 -4.40 0.26
C ALA A 38 -5.40 -4.77 -1.18
N ALA A 39 -4.74 -4.22 -2.21
CA ALA A 39 -4.99 -4.56 -3.60
C ALA A 39 -4.74 -6.05 -3.87
N LEU A 40 -3.63 -6.57 -3.36
CA LEU A 40 -3.26 -7.98 -3.47
C LEU A 40 -4.25 -8.89 -2.76
N ALA A 41 -4.70 -8.53 -1.55
CA ALA A 41 -5.69 -9.30 -0.81
C ALA A 41 -7.03 -9.36 -1.56
N VAL A 42 -7.51 -8.23 -2.08
CA VAL A 42 -8.75 -8.18 -2.88
C VAL A 42 -8.60 -8.98 -4.17
N PHE A 43 -7.45 -8.90 -4.85
CA PHE A 43 -7.16 -9.69 -6.03
C PHE A 43 -7.11 -11.20 -5.75
N LEU A 44 -6.48 -11.61 -4.65
CA LEU A 44 -6.44 -13.01 -4.22
C LEU A 44 -7.83 -13.52 -3.84
N LEU A 45 -8.61 -12.71 -3.12
CA LEU A 45 -10.00 -13.03 -2.81
C LEU A 45 -10.81 -13.24 -4.09
N TRP A 46 -10.69 -12.31 -5.05
CA TRP A 46 -11.30 -12.43 -6.38
C TRP A 46 -10.88 -13.72 -7.10
N LEU A 47 -9.60 -14.09 -7.03
CA LEU A 47 -9.07 -15.30 -7.69
C LEU A 47 -9.59 -16.60 -7.06
N THR A 48 -9.84 -16.59 -5.74
CA THR A 48 -10.33 -17.76 -4.99
C THR A 48 -11.86 -17.91 -4.97
N LEU A 49 -12.60 -16.82 -5.17
CA LEU A 49 -14.05 -16.87 -5.34
C LEU A 49 -14.36 -17.59 -6.66
N SER A 50 -14.90 -18.80 -6.59
CA SER A 50 -15.21 -19.61 -7.78
C SER A 50 -16.54 -19.23 -8.45
N ASP A 51 -17.33 -18.38 -7.82
CA ASP A 51 -18.63 -17.96 -8.35
C ASP A 51 -18.49 -16.73 -9.24
N LYS A 52 -18.21 -16.97 -10.52
CA LYS A 52 -17.96 -15.95 -11.54
C LYS A 52 -19.25 -15.37 -12.15
N GLN A 53 -20.42 -15.87 -11.75
CA GLN A 53 -21.71 -15.38 -12.26
C GLN A 53 -22.31 -14.25 -11.41
N ASP A 54 -21.78 -13.99 -10.22
CA ASP A 54 -22.25 -12.89 -9.40
C ASP A 54 -21.78 -11.52 -9.94
N PRO A 55 -22.66 -10.51 -10.01
CA PRO A 55 -22.26 -9.15 -10.40
C PRO A 55 -21.25 -8.53 -9.44
N SER A 56 -21.20 -8.97 -8.18
CA SER A 56 -20.21 -8.57 -7.16
C SER A 56 -18.78 -8.95 -7.54
N HIS A 57 -18.60 -9.92 -8.44
CA HIS A 57 -17.30 -10.38 -8.91
C HIS A 57 -16.59 -9.32 -9.77
N TYR A 58 -17.34 -8.55 -10.55
CA TYR A 58 -16.82 -7.43 -11.33
C TYR A 58 -16.52 -6.23 -10.44
N GLU A 59 -17.32 -6.00 -9.39
CA GLU A 59 -17.07 -4.94 -8.43
C GLU A 59 -15.74 -5.14 -7.70
N ALA A 60 -15.43 -6.36 -7.26
CA ALA A 60 -14.16 -6.69 -6.61
C ALA A 60 -12.95 -6.46 -7.54
N LEU A 61 -13.07 -6.79 -8.84
CA LEU A 61 -12.04 -6.52 -9.84
C LEU A 61 -11.82 -5.01 -10.04
N TRP A 62 -12.91 -4.24 -10.19
CA TRP A 62 -12.82 -2.79 -10.31
C TRP A 62 -12.23 -2.15 -9.06
N PHE A 63 -12.58 -2.65 -7.87
CA PHE A 63 -12.02 -2.19 -6.61
C PHE A 63 -10.52 -2.46 -6.54
N ALA A 64 -10.06 -3.65 -6.95
CA ALA A 64 -8.64 -4.00 -7.03
C ALA A 64 -7.89 -3.08 -8.02
N ILE A 65 -8.48 -2.77 -9.17
CA ILE A 65 -7.90 -1.85 -10.17
C ILE A 65 -7.79 -0.44 -9.60
N ILE A 66 -8.83 0.07 -8.92
CA ILE A 66 -8.81 1.39 -8.28
C ILE A 66 -7.74 1.45 -7.19
N LEU A 67 -7.63 0.42 -6.36
CA LEU A 67 -6.60 0.32 -5.34
C LEU A 67 -5.19 0.26 -5.95
N ALA A 68 -5.01 -0.48 -7.03
CA ALA A 68 -3.75 -0.52 -7.77
C ALA A 68 -3.41 0.84 -8.41
N GLY A 69 -4.42 1.56 -8.91
CA GLY A 69 -4.28 2.93 -9.42
C GLY A 69 -3.89 3.93 -8.33
N LEU A 70 -4.55 3.86 -7.17
CA LEU A 70 -4.20 4.63 -5.97
C LEU A 70 -2.78 4.31 -5.49
N TRP A 71 -2.40 3.04 -5.54
CA TRP A 71 -1.04 2.61 -5.24
C TRP A 71 -0.02 3.21 -6.23
N LEU A 72 -0.27 3.16 -7.54
CA LEU A 72 0.58 3.81 -8.55
C LEU A 72 0.66 5.33 -8.33
N LEU A 73 -0.45 5.98 -7.98
CA LEU A 73 -0.48 7.42 -7.67
C LEU A 73 0.47 7.79 -6.53
N THR A 74 0.68 6.92 -5.55
CA THR A 74 1.67 7.20 -4.49
C THR A 74 3.11 7.30 -5.00
N PHE A 75 3.45 6.75 -6.19
CA PHE A 75 4.74 6.95 -6.85
C PHE A 75 4.81 8.26 -7.62
N ILE A 76 3.70 8.62 -8.25
CA ILE A 76 3.61 9.78 -9.14
C ILE A 76 3.47 11.08 -8.33
N LEU A 77 2.67 11.10 -7.24
CA LEU A 77 2.46 12.27 -6.39
C LEU A 77 3.77 12.92 -5.91
N PRO A 78 4.71 12.20 -5.26
CA PRO A 78 5.94 12.83 -4.80
C PRO A 78 6.82 13.33 -5.95
N ALA A 79 6.76 12.70 -7.13
CA ALA A 79 7.46 13.19 -8.32
C ALA A 79 6.84 14.49 -8.85
N ILE A 80 5.50 14.58 -8.92
CA ILE A 80 4.75 15.78 -9.33
C ILE A 80 4.97 16.93 -8.33
N VAL A 81 4.90 16.66 -7.02
CA VAL A 81 5.12 17.67 -5.99
C VAL A 81 6.54 18.23 -6.09
N ARG A 82 7.54 17.36 -6.32
CA ARG A 82 8.93 17.78 -6.45
C ARG A 82 9.18 18.60 -7.74
N THR A 83 8.51 18.29 -8.85
CA THR A 83 8.59 19.10 -10.09
C THR A 83 7.83 20.42 -9.97
N LEU A 84 6.66 20.46 -9.33
CA LEU A 84 5.91 21.69 -9.07
C LEU A 84 6.68 22.65 -8.17
N ILE A 85 7.29 22.15 -7.09
CA ILE A 85 8.09 22.97 -6.17
C ILE A 85 9.36 23.50 -6.87
N ARG A 86 9.99 22.70 -7.74
CA ARG A 86 11.15 23.15 -8.54
C ARG A 86 10.82 24.22 -9.58
N ARG A 87 9.60 24.21 -10.14
CA ARG A 87 9.16 25.24 -11.09
C ARG A 87 8.73 26.56 -10.44
N ARG A 88 8.51 26.55 -9.12
CA ARG A 88 8.12 27.74 -8.33
C ARG A 88 9.31 28.50 -7.73
N LYS A 89 10.51 27.92 -7.76
CA LYS A 89 11.77 28.58 -7.41
C LYS A 89 12.47 29.01 -8.70
#